data_AF-A0A1H4E9R6-F1
#
_entry.id   AF-A0A1H4E9R6-F1
#
_cell.length_a   1.000
_cell.length_b   1.000
_cell.length_c   1.000
_cell.angle_alpha   90.00
_cell.angle_beta   90.00
_cell.angle_gamma   90.00
#
_symmetry.space_group_name_H-M   'P 1'
#
loop_
_entity.id
_entity.type
_entity.pdbx_description
1 polymer ?
#
loop_
_entity_poly.entity_id
_entity_poly.type
_entity_poly.pdbx_seq_one_letter_code
_entity_poly.pdbx_strand_id
1 'polypeptide(L)'
;MALTTEPVFIERDAEAITAEMIARYEADSGKTLYPAQAERLLIDLIAYREMLLRSAIQDAAKQNLVRYARAPMLDYLGELVGVYRLAAQSAQTTLAFSVDAAPLTDVLIPAGLRVSASDSVIFATDTDAVLKAGETSVSTTATCTDAGTVGNGWQPAQISTLLDDVSDLLDLQVSNLTATSGGSEQEDDEKLRERIMLAPEAFSTAGSRLAYRYHALSAHPDIVDVAVVSPTPGTVELYPLMSDGLPDEAVLTAVESLCSAEKVRPLTDTVTVSAPERVDYAIHAQLVIKRGESSESVKAAAETAAAAWVQARAATLGKDIVLSQILAALSVSGVYDVSLTSPTQSLTVEEHQWAHCTGIDIVATGVSDE
;
A
#
# COMPACT_ATOMS: atom_id res chain seq x y z
N MET A 1 -8.01 5.71 -32.41
CA MET A 1 -9.42 5.26 -32.46
C MET A 1 -9.59 4.22 -31.37
N ALA A 2 -10.49 4.46 -30.40
CA ALA A 2 -10.82 3.42 -29.43
C ALA A 2 -11.49 2.26 -30.18
N LEU A 3 -11.01 1.04 -29.97
CA LEU A 3 -11.69 -0.17 -30.42
C LEU A 3 -13.02 -0.26 -29.67
N THR A 4 -14.12 0.16 -30.32
CA THR A 4 -15.47 0.16 -29.74
C THR A 4 -16.17 -1.19 -29.87
N THR A 5 -15.57 -2.14 -30.58
CA THR A 5 -16.08 -3.49 -30.76
C THR A 5 -15.62 -4.40 -29.63
N GLU A 6 -16.54 -5.23 -29.14
CA GLU A 6 -16.22 -6.27 -28.16
C GLU A 6 -15.12 -7.21 -28.70
N PRO A 7 -14.06 -7.48 -27.93
CA PRO A 7 -12.98 -8.35 -28.37
C PRO A 7 -13.47 -9.80 -28.47
N VAL A 8 -13.11 -10.50 -29.55
CA VAL A 8 -13.36 -11.93 -29.74
C VAL A 8 -12.04 -12.68 -29.55
N PHE A 9 -11.92 -13.42 -28.44
CA PHE A 9 -10.74 -14.21 -28.10
C PHE A 9 -10.80 -15.62 -28.67
N ILE A 10 -12.00 -16.17 -28.85
CA ILE A 10 -12.23 -17.49 -29.41
C ILE A 10 -13.54 -17.50 -30.21
N GLU A 11 -13.55 -18.21 -31.34
CA GLU A 11 -14.76 -18.41 -32.15
C GLU A 11 -15.75 -19.32 -31.41
N ARG A 12 -17.02 -18.93 -31.40
CA ARG A 12 -18.09 -19.57 -30.63
C ARG A 12 -19.31 -19.91 -31.47
N ASP A 13 -19.30 -19.56 -32.76
CA ASP A 13 -20.41 -19.90 -33.63
C ASP A 13 -20.63 -21.42 -33.68
N ALA A 14 -21.84 -21.83 -33.29
CA ALA A 14 -22.20 -23.23 -33.16
C ALA A 14 -22.17 -23.95 -34.52
N GLU A 15 -22.59 -23.25 -35.58
CA GLU A 15 -22.63 -23.80 -36.93
C GLU A 15 -21.21 -24.01 -37.45
N ALA A 16 -20.32 -23.02 -37.29
CA ALA A 16 -18.90 -23.15 -37.64
C ALA A 16 -18.21 -24.31 -36.91
N ILE A 17 -18.40 -24.43 -35.58
CA ILE A 17 -17.82 -25.52 -34.78
C ILE A 17 -18.33 -26.88 -35.26
N THR A 18 -19.64 -27.01 -35.46
CA THR A 18 -20.25 -28.26 -35.91
C THR A 18 -19.77 -28.65 -37.31
N ALA A 19 -19.69 -27.68 -38.23
CA ALA A 19 -19.19 -27.90 -39.58
C ALA A 19 -17.72 -28.34 -39.59
N GLU A 20 -16.88 -27.73 -38.74
CA GLU A 20 -15.48 -28.11 -38.56
C GLU A 20 -15.36 -29.57 -38.08
N MET A 21 -16.13 -29.97 -37.07
CA MET A 21 -16.11 -31.33 -36.53
C MET A 21 -16.58 -32.38 -37.53
N ILE A 22 -17.64 -32.08 -38.30
CA ILE A 22 -18.11 -32.96 -39.38
C ILE A 22 -17.01 -33.13 -40.41
N ALA A 23 -16.44 -32.02 -40.90
CA ALA A 23 -15.39 -32.06 -41.91
C ALA A 23 -14.17 -32.89 -41.44
N ARG A 24 -13.79 -32.76 -40.15
CA ARG A 24 -12.73 -33.57 -39.55
C ARG A 24 -13.08 -35.06 -39.56
N TYR A 25 -14.28 -35.43 -39.08
CA TYR A 25 -14.69 -36.83 -39.04
C TYR A 25 -14.75 -37.45 -40.44
N GLU A 26 -15.29 -36.75 -41.43
CA GLU A 26 -15.39 -37.25 -42.80
C GLU A 26 -13.99 -37.46 -43.41
N ALA A 27 -13.05 -36.55 -43.14
CA ALA A 27 -11.67 -36.67 -43.58
C ALA A 27 -10.95 -37.87 -42.95
N ASP A 28 -11.14 -38.10 -41.64
CA ASP A 28 -10.44 -39.16 -40.91
C ASP A 28 -11.06 -40.56 -41.16
N SER A 29 -12.38 -40.63 -41.32
CA SER A 29 -13.10 -41.90 -41.52
C SER A 29 -13.30 -42.29 -42.98
N GLY A 30 -13.18 -41.34 -43.91
CA GLY A 30 -13.51 -41.51 -45.32
C GLY A 30 -15.01 -41.69 -45.60
N LYS A 31 -15.88 -41.44 -44.62
CA LYS A 31 -17.34 -41.60 -44.71
C LYS A 31 -18.04 -40.25 -44.70
N THR A 32 -19.05 -40.09 -45.55
CA THR A 32 -19.96 -38.93 -45.49
C THR A 32 -20.99 -39.11 -44.36
N LEU A 33 -21.17 -38.08 -43.54
CA LEU A 33 -22.11 -38.04 -42.42
C LEU A 33 -23.46 -37.44 -42.82
N TYR A 34 -24.55 -38.13 -42.48
CA TYR A 34 -25.91 -37.64 -42.71
C TYR A 34 -26.60 -37.24 -41.39
N PRO A 35 -27.55 -36.27 -41.40
CA PRO A 35 -28.14 -35.68 -40.19
C PRO A 35 -28.69 -36.66 -39.14
N ALA A 36 -29.30 -37.78 -39.55
CA ALA A 36 -29.97 -38.71 -38.64
C ALA A 36 -29.10 -39.89 -38.18
N GLN A 37 -27.80 -39.89 -38.49
CA GLN A 37 -26.89 -40.97 -38.09
C GLN A 37 -26.46 -40.82 -36.62
N ALA A 38 -26.20 -41.94 -35.94
CA ALA A 38 -25.81 -41.94 -34.54
C ALA A 38 -24.50 -41.15 -34.31
N GLU A 39 -23.54 -41.28 -35.23
CA GLU A 39 -22.28 -40.55 -35.20
C GLU A 39 -22.49 -39.05 -35.36
N ARG A 40 -23.45 -38.64 -36.20
CA ARG A 40 -23.79 -37.23 -36.39
C ARG A 40 -24.43 -36.65 -35.13
N LEU A 41 -25.39 -37.34 -34.52
CA LEU A 41 -26.00 -36.91 -33.26
C LEU A 41 -24.97 -36.81 -32.13
N LEU A 42 -23.97 -37.70 -32.10
CA LEU A 42 -22.87 -37.63 -31.15
C LEU A 42 -21.97 -36.42 -31.41
N ILE A 43 -21.65 -36.12 -32.66
CA ILE A 43 -20.89 -34.91 -33.04
C ILE A 43 -21.67 -33.65 -32.65
N ASP A 44 -22.98 -33.58 -32.91
CA ASP A 44 -23.79 -32.42 -32.54
C ASP A 44 -23.79 -32.20 -31.01
N LEU A 45 -23.84 -33.30 -30.22
CA LEU A 45 -23.70 -33.24 -28.76
C LEU A 45 -22.33 -32.69 -28.33
N ILE A 46 -21.25 -33.15 -28.97
CA ILE A 46 -19.88 -32.70 -28.68
C ILE A 46 -19.69 -31.24 -29.09
N ALA A 47 -20.15 -30.85 -30.29
CA ALA A 47 -20.09 -29.49 -30.80
C ALA A 47 -20.84 -28.51 -29.89
N TYR A 48 -22.03 -28.90 -29.41
CA TYR A 48 -22.77 -28.10 -28.43
C TYR A 48 -21.99 -27.93 -27.12
N ARG A 49 -21.39 -29.01 -26.60
CA ARG A 49 -20.56 -28.94 -25.39
C ARG A 49 -19.31 -28.08 -25.59
N GLU A 50 -18.68 -28.16 -26.75
CA GLU A 50 -17.54 -27.32 -27.08
C GLU A 50 -17.94 -25.85 -27.23
N MET A 51 -19.05 -25.55 -27.89
CA MET A 51 -19.59 -24.18 -27.99
C MET A 51 -19.83 -23.56 -26.60
N LEU A 52 -20.40 -24.33 -25.66
CA LEU A 52 -20.56 -23.89 -24.27
C LEU A 52 -19.21 -23.61 -23.59
N LEU A 53 -18.22 -24.50 -23.79
CA LEU A 53 -16.87 -24.32 -23.25
C LEU A 53 -16.19 -23.08 -23.83
N ARG A 54 -16.21 -22.90 -25.16
CA ARG A 54 -15.65 -21.72 -25.84
C ARG A 54 -16.36 -20.44 -25.41
N SER A 55 -17.67 -20.50 -25.14
CA SER A 55 -18.42 -19.38 -24.56
C SER A 55 -17.98 -19.04 -23.14
N ALA A 56 -17.75 -20.03 -22.29
CA ALA A 56 -17.19 -19.81 -20.95
C ALA A 56 -15.77 -19.23 -21.02
N ILE A 57 -14.93 -19.69 -21.95
CA ILE A 57 -13.57 -19.17 -22.17
C ILE A 57 -13.61 -17.70 -22.60
N GLN A 58 -14.45 -17.36 -23.58
CA GLN A 58 -14.61 -15.98 -24.03
C GLN A 58 -15.08 -15.06 -22.89
N ASP A 59 -16.05 -15.52 -22.10
CA ASP A 59 -16.57 -14.76 -20.97
C ASP A 59 -15.49 -14.54 -19.90
N ALA A 60 -14.76 -15.60 -19.53
CA ALA A 60 -13.63 -15.51 -18.60
C ALA A 60 -12.53 -14.58 -19.13
N ALA A 61 -12.20 -14.64 -20.43
CA ALA A 61 -11.24 -13.74 -21.04
C ALA A 61 -11.67 -12.27 -20.93
N LYS A 62 -12.95 -11.97 -21.20
CA LYS A 62 -13.51 -10.61 -21.02
C LYS A 62 -13.42 -10.12 -19.58
N GLN A 63 -13.57 -11.01 -18.60
CA GLN A 63 -13.46 -10.64 -17.18
C GLN A 63 -12.06 -10.18 -16.77
N ASN A 64 -11.03 -10.38 -17.60
CA ASN A 64 -9.68 -9.82 -17.38
C ASN A 64 -9.52 -8.39 -17.92
N LEU A 65 -10.54 -7.84 -18.59
CA LEU A 65 -10.51 -6.50 -19.15
C LEU A 65 -11.43 -5.58 -18.34
N VAL A 66 -10.87 -4.54 -17.70
CA VAL A 66 -11.62 -3.58 -16.84
C VAL A 66 -12.92 -3.08 -17.50
N ARG A 67 -12.88 -2.80 -18.82
CA ARG A 67 -14.03 -2.32 -19.59
C ARG A 67 -15.21 -3.30 -19.65
N TYR A 68 -14.97 -4.60 -19.50
CA TYR A 68 -15.98 -5.65 -19.65
C TYR A 68 -16.16 -6.54 -18.40
N ALA A 69 -15.25 -6.42 -17.43
CA ALA A 69 -15.32 -7.13 -16.17
C ALA A 69 -16.54 -6.69 -15.34
N ARG A 70 -17.15 -7.62 -14.61
CA ARG A 70 -18.19 -7.38 -13.62
C ARG A 70 -17.75 -7.94 -12.27
N ALA A 71 -18.49 -7.63 -11.20
CA ALA A 71 -18.20 -8.21 -9.89
C ALA A 71 -18.19 -9.76 -9.93
N PRO A 72 -17.25 -10.44 -9.23
CA PRO A 72 -16.18 -9.88 -8.40
C PRO A 72 -14.87 -9.61 -9.15
N MET A 73 -14.78 -9.95 -10.45
CA MET A 73 -13.53 -9.80 -11.22
C MET A 73 -13.14 -8.35 -11.42
N LEU A 74 -14.11 -7.45 -11.57
CA LEU A 74 -13.84 -6.00 -11.63
C LEU A 74 -13.14 -5.50 -10.36
N ASP A 75 -13.56 -5.98 -9.19
CA ASP A 75 -12.98 -5.62 -7.90
C ASP A 75 -11.53 -6.09 -7.79
N TYR A 76 -11.23 -7.34 -8.20
CA TYR A 76 -9.85 -7.85 -8.25
C TYR A 76 -8.97 -7.06 -9.22
N LEU A 77 -9.51 -6.62 -10.37
CA LEU A 77 -8.77 -5.77 -11.30
C LEU A 77 -8.51 -4.38 -10.71
N GLY A 78 -9.45 -3.84 -9.91
CA GLY A 78 -9.26 -2.58 -9.20
C GLY A 78 -8.17 -2.66 -8.14
N GLU A 79 -8.07 -3.79 -7.43
CA GLU A 79 -7.02 -4.02 -6.43
C GLU A 79 -5.61 -3.86 -7.02
N LEU A 80 -5.40 -4.29 -8.28
CA LEU A 80 -4.11 -4.14 -8.96
C LEU A 80 -3.63 -2.69 -9.11
N VAL A 81 -4.56 -1.73 -9.06
CA VAL A 81 -4.28 -0.29 -9.17
C VAL A 81 -4.67 0.47 -7.89
N GLY A 82 -4.87 -0.24 -6.78
CA GLY A 82 -5.19 0.35 -5.48
C GLY A 82 -6.60 0.98 -5.39
N VAL A 83 -7.53 0.58 -6.26
CA VAL A 83 -8.91 1.06 -6.23
C VAL A 83 -9.83 -0.01 -5.65
N TYR A 84 -10.54 0.37 -4.58
CA TYR A 84 -11.52 -0.49 -3.91
C TYR A 84 -12.94 0.08 -4.04
N ARG A 85 -13.92 -0.82 -4.11
CA ARG A 85 -15.34 -0.47 -4.17
C ARG A 85 -15.76 0.24 -2.89
N LEU A 86 -16.41 1.40 -3.03
CA LEU A 86 -16.92 2.11 -1.85
C LEU A 86 -18.11 1.36 -1.25
N ALA A 87 -18.04 1.12 0.06
CA ALA A 87 -19.15 0.57 0.82
C ALA A 87 -20.31 1.57 0.91
N ALA A 88 -21.52 1.04 1.15
CA ALA A 88 -22.67 1.86 1.46
C ALA A 88 -22.36 2.79 2.65
N GLN A 89 -22.85 4.03 2.58
CA GLN A 89 -22.68 5.04 3.63
C GLN A 89 -24.00 5.22 4.37
N SER A 90 -23.93 5.47 5.68
CA SER A 90 -25.09 5.78 6.49
C SER A 90 -25.43 7.27 6.44
N ALA A 91 -26.72 7.60 6.55
CA ALA A 91 -27.15 8.99 6.67
C ALA A 91 -26.74 9.59 8.02
N GLN A 92 -26.45 10.88 8.03
CA GLN A 92 -26.05 11.64 9.21
C GLN A 92 -26.99 12.82 9.46
N THR A 93 -27.04 13.25 10.72
CA THR A 93 -27.73 14.47 11.14
C THR A 93 -27.13 15.03 12.44
N THR A 94 -27.59 16.21 12.85
CA THR A 94 -27.34 16.76 14.17
C THR A 94 -28.58 16.61 15.03
N LEU A 95 -28.45 15.95 16.17
CA LEU A 95 -29.49 15.85 17.18
C LEU A 95 -29.30 16.95 18.23
N ALA A 96 -30.39 17.61 18.61
CA ALA A 96 -30.47 18.46 19.78
C ALA A 96 -31.19 17.72 20.90
N PHE A 97 -30.55 17.72 22.05
CA PHE A 97 -31.10 17.23 23.30
C PHE A 97 -31.44 18.43 24.17
N SER A 98 -32.65 18.46 24.71
CA SER A 98 -33.12 19.57 25.53
C SER A 98 -33.91 19.10 26.74
N VAL A 99 -33.89 19.93 27.78
CA VAL A 99 -34.65 19.73 29.02
C VAL A 99 -35.45 21.00 29.31
N ASP A 100 -36.62 20.85 29.95
CA ASP A 100 -37.49 21.97 30.27
C ASP A 100 -36.90 22.90 31.35
N ALA A 101 -36.04 22.35 32.22
CA ALA A 101 -35.36 23.09 33.28
C ALA A 101 -33.85 22.75 33.30
N ALA A 102 -33.01 23.78 33.40
CA ALA A 102 -31.56 23.60 33.42
C ALA A 102 -31.10 22.73 34.61
N PRO A 103 -30.27 21.70 34.39
CA PRO A 103 -29.83 20.80 35.43
C PRO A 103 -28.81 21.51 36.35
N LEU A 104 -28.76 21.07 37.61
CA LEU A 104 -27.81 21.60 38.62
C LEU A 104 -26.40 21.02 38.47
N THR A 105 -26.24 19.94 37.71
CA THR A 105 -24.99 19.25 37.42
C THR A 105 -24.90 18.95 35.94
N ASP A 106 -23.68 18.78 35.44
CA ASP A 106 -23.44 18.33 34.07
C ASP A 106 -24.11 16.97 33.83
N VAL A 107 -24.77 16.83 32.68
CA VAL A 107 -25.41 15.58 32.24
C VAL A 107 -24.69 15.06 31.00
N LEU A 108 -24.22 13.82 31.06
CA LEU A 108 -23.55 13.16 29.96
C LEU A 108 -24.58 12.47 29.06
N ILE A 109 -24.54 12.81 27.78
CA ILE A 109 -25.21 12.09 26.69
C ILE A 109 -24.11 11.25 26.03
N PRO A 110 -24.09 9.92 26.25
CA PRO A 110 -23.02 9.08 25.75
C PRO A 110 -23.08 8.93 24.22
N ALA A 111 -21.94 8.62 23.61
CA ALA A 111 -21.88 8.09 22.25
C ALA A 111 -22.62 6.74 22.18
N GLY A 112 -23.23 6.46 21.02
CA GLY A 112 -24.01 5.25 20.77
C GLY A 112 -25.46 5.31 21.23
N LEU A 113 -25.92 6.44 21.77
CA LEU A 113 -27.29 6.62 22.23
C LEU A 113 -28.28 6.61 21.07
N ARG A 114 -29.31 5.76 21.14
CA ARG A 114 -30.21 5.48 20.01
C ARG A 114 -31.46 6.34 20.02
N VAL A 115 -31.75 6.94 18.87
CA VAL A 115 -32.93 7.77 18.62
C VAL A 115 -33.60 7.31 17.33
N SER A 116 -34.90 7.08 17.40
CA SER A 116 -35.71 6.58 16.31
C SER A 116 -36.44 7.71 15.58
N ALA A 117 -36.45 7.61 14.24
CA ALA A 117 -37.29 8.40 13.34
C ALA A 117 -38.65 7.71 13.07
N SER A 118 -38.63 6.38 13.06
CA SER A 118 -39.77 5.48 12.92
C SER A 118 -39.43 4.10 13.48
N ASP A 119 -40.37 3.17 13.44
CA ASP A 119 -40.22 1.80 13.95
C ASP A 119 -38.98 1.05 13.40
N SER A 120 -38.42 1.46 12.26
CA SER A 120 -37.30 0.77 11.60
C SER A 120 -36.06 1.63 11.35
N VAL A 121 -36.09 2.94 11.60
CA VAL A 121 -34.95 3.83 11.31
C VAL A 121 -34.39 4.41 12.59
N ILE A 122 -33.16 4.01 12.91
CA ILE A 122 -32.48 4.35 14.16
C ILE A 122 -31.20 5.12 13.84
N PHE A 123 -30.92 6.14 14.64
CA PHE A 123 -29.69 6.92 14.65
C PHE A 123 -28.99 6.75 15.99
N ALA A 124 -27.68 6.62 15.97
CA ALA A 124 -26.84 6.55 17.16
C ALA A 124 -25.96 7.81 17.23
N THR A 125 -25.80 8.40 18.42
CA THR A 125 -24.89 9.55 18.62
C THR A 125 -23.44 9.16 18.34
N ASP A 126 -22.69 10.01 17.66
CA ASP A 126 -21.32 9.66 17.23
C ASP A 126 -20.29 9.89 18.35
N THR A 127 -20.52 10.89 19.20
CA THR A 127 -19.62 11.29 20.27
C THR A 127 -20.39 11.67 21.53
N ASP A 128 -19.71 11.52 22.67
CA ASP A 128 -20.18 12.02 23.96
C ASP A 128 -20.46 13.52 23.89
N ALA A 129 -21.60 13.93 24.42
CA ALA A 129 -21.98 15.33 24.56
C ALA A 129 -22.36 15.62 26.01
N VAL A 130 -21.95 16.78 26.52
CA VAL A 130 -22.21 17.15 27.90
C VAL A 130 -23.13 18.36 27.93
N LEU A 131 -24.36 18.16 28.41
CA LEU A 131 -25.24 19.26 28.76
C LEU A 131 -24.72 19.88 30.06
N LYS A 132 -24.20 21.10 29.99
CA LYS A 132 -23.59 21.74 31.15
C LYS A 132 -24.63 22.19 32.17
N ALA A 133 -24.24 22.17 33.45
CA ALA A 133 -25.07 22.74 34.50
C ALA A 133 -25.46 24.18 34.16
N GLY A 134 -26.76 24.51 34.25
CA GLY A 134 -27.28 25.81 33.88
C GLY A 134 -27.66 26.00 32.40
N GLU A 135 -27.35 25.04 31.52
CA GLU A 135 -27.79 25.04 30.11
C GLU A 135 -29.05 24.18 29.92
N THR A 136 -29.87 24.51 28.92
CA THR A 136 -31.13 23.78 28.64
C THR A 136 -31.07 22.92 27.38
N SER A 137 -29.99 23.02 26.60
CA SER A 137 -29.84 22.27 25.35
C SER A 137 -28.38 22.01 24.99
N VAL A 138 -28.13 20.87 24.38
CA VAL A 138 -26.84 20.52 23.78
C VAL A 138 -27.07 19.75 22.48
N SER A 139 -26.15 19.85 21.53
CA SER A 139 -26.24 19.15 20.25
C SER A 139 -25.06 18.22 20.02
N THR A 140 -25.30 17.09 19.35
CA THR A 140 -24.26 16.17 18.88
C THR A 140 -24.64 15.57 17.54
N THR A 141 -23.66 15.08 16.79
CA THR A 141 -23.92 14.40 15.53
C THR A 141 -24.40 12.98 15.78
N ALA A 142 -25.19 12.46 14.86
CA ALA A 142 -25.68 11.09 14.90
C ALA A 142 -25.71 10.48 13.50
N THR A 143 -25.41 9.18 13.44
CA THR A 143 -25.36 8.39 12.22
C THR A 143 -26.42 7.30 12.25
N CYS A 144 -27.07 7.05 11.12
CA CYS A 144 -28.04 5.96 10.97
C CYS A 144 -27.35 4.61 11.16
N THR A 145 -27.98 3.71 11.91
CA THR A 145 -27.42 2.37 12.18
C THR A 145 -27.40 1.50 10.92
N ASP A 146 -28.30 1.75 9.98
CA ASP A 146 -28.34 1.07 8.69
C ASP A 146 -27.61 1.91 7.64
N ALA A 147 -26.65 1.27 6.96
CA ALA A 147 -26.01 1.86 5.79
C ALA A 147 -26.97 1.87 4.60
N GLY A 148 -26.84 2.87 3.72
CA GLY A 148 -27.69 3.03 2.55
C GLY A 148 -28.58 4.27 2.63
N THR A 149 -29.57 4.30 1.76
CA THR A 149 -30.43 5.48 1.54
C THR A 149 -31.61 5.58 2.51
N VAL A 150 -31.87 4.53 3.30
CA VAL A 150 -33.03 4.45 4.22
C VAL A 150 -33.06 5.55 5.28
N GLY A 151 -31.89 6.01 5.72
CA GLY A 151 -31.76 7.08 6.71
C GLY A 151 -31.89 8.49 6.14
N ASN A 152 -32.08 8.68 4.84
CA ASN A 152 -32.11 10.02 4.22
C ASN A 152 -33.50 10.69 4.26
N GLY A 153 -33.51 12.02 4.23
CA GLY A 153 -34.72 12.82 3.96
C GLY A 153 -35.63 13.09 5.16
N TRP A 154 -35.25 12.63 6.36
CA TRP A 154 -35.99 12.93 7.59
C TRP A 154 -35.83 14.42 7.93
N GLN A 155 -36.93 15.16 7.92
CA GLN A 155 -36.97 16.60 8.16
C GLN A 155 -36.72 16.91 9.64
N PRO A 156 -36.34 18.16 9.97
CA PRO A 156 -36.17 18.58 11.36
C PRO A 156 -37.35 18.20 12.25
N ALA A 157 -37.06 17.80 13.48
CA ALA A 157 -37.99 17.29 14.49
C ALA A 157 -38.69 15.95 14.19
N GLN A 158 -38.40 15.27 13.07
CA GLN A 158 -38.97 13.94 12.79
C GLN A 158 -38.24 12.79 13.49
N ILE A 159 -36.98 12.99 13.90
CA ILE A 159 -36.20 12.05 14.69
C ILE A 159 -36.27 12.47 16.15
N SER A 160 -37.22 11.92 16.90
CA SER A 160 -37.57 12.45 18.23
C SER A 160 -37.84 11.39 19.30
N THR A 161 -37.84 10.11 18.96
CA THR A 161 -38.11 9.05 19.93
C THR A 161 -36.80 8.52 20.50
N LEU A 162 -36.49 8.89 21.74
CA LEU A 162 -35.35 8.33 22.46
C LEU A 162 -35.61 6.85 22.81
N LEU A 163 -34.68 5.96 22.49
CA LEU A 163 -34.83 4.51 22.72
C LEU A 163 -34.08 3.99 23.95
N ASP A 164 -33.16 4.79 24.47
CA ASP A 164 -32.27 4.43 25.56
C ASP A 164 -32.45 5.43 26.70
N ASP A 165 -32.41 4.95 27.96
CA ASP A 165 -32.49 5.81 29.12
C ASP A 165 -31.13 6.49 29.39
N VAL A 166 -31.13 7.82 29.48
CA VAL A 166 -29.90 8.62 29.74
C VAL A 166 -29.76 8.96 31.22
N SER A 167 -30.88 9.24 31.90
CA SER A 167 -30.91 9.59 33.33
C SER A 167 -32.33 9.46 33.88
N ASP A 168 -32.49 8.78 35.01
CA ASP A 168 -33.80 8.61 35.69
C ASP A 168 -34.35 9.93 36.27
N LEU A 169 -33.56 11.00 36.26
CA LEU A 169 -33.84 12.26 36.97
C LEU A 169 -34.27 13.41 36.04
N LEU A 170 -34.25 13.23 34.71
CA LEU A 170 -34.53 14.29 33.74
C LEU A 170 -35.33 13.77 32.55
N ASP A 171 -36.41 14.48 32.20
CA ASP A 171 -37.17 14.26 30.97
C ASP A 171 -36.40 14.88 29.79
N LEU A 172 -35.50 14.10 29.19
CA LEU A 172 -34.68 14.51 28.06
C LEU A 172 -35.49 14.40 26.75
N GLN A 173 -35.71 15.53 26.09
CA GLN A 173 -36.29 15.59 24.75
C GLN A 173 -35.19 15.56 23.71
N VAL A 174 -35.45 14.91 22.58
CA VAL A 174 -34.53 14.86 21.45
C VAL A 174 -35.24 15.22 20.14
N SER A 175 -34.54 15.93 19.27
CA SER A 175 -35.00 16.19 17.90
C SER A 175 -33.81 16.38 16.97
N ASN A 176 -33.92 15.94 15.71
CA ASN A 176 -32.93 16.36 14.70
C ASN A 176 -33.12 17.84 14.33
N LEU A 177 -32.02 18.59 14.28
CA LEU A 177 -32.00 19.99 13.86
C LEU A 177 -31.96 20.14 12.34
N THR A 178 -31.32 19.19 11.66
CA THR A 178 -31.09 19.20 10.22
C THR A 178 -31.79 18.04 9.54
N ALA A 179 -32.13 18.23 8.26
CA ALA A 179 -32.58 17.12 7.45
C ALA A 179 -31.47 16.07 7.31
N THR A 180 -31.81 14.78 7.42
CA THR A 180 -30.80 13.73 7.28
C THR A 180 -30.32 13.60 5.84
N SER A 181 -29.02 13.40 5.67
CA SER A 181 -28.40 13.23 4.35
C SER A 181 -27.07 12.47 4.45
N GLY A 182 -26.45 12.14 3.31
CA GLY A 182 -25.16 11.46 3.27
C GLY A 182 -25.24 9.93 3.15
N GLY A 183 -26.44 9.34 3.32
CA GLY A 183 -26.63 7.91 3.10
C GLY A 183 -26.59 7.54 1.62
N SER A 184 -25.87 6.48 1.26
CA SER A 184 -25.76 6.02 -0.12
C SER A 184 -25.63 4.51 -0.19
N GLU A 185 -26.17 3.90 -1.26
CA GLU A 185 -25.91 2.50 -1.55
C GLU A 185 -24.43 2.24 -1.87
N GLN A 186 -24.04 0.96 -1.89
CA GLN A 186 -22.72 0.56 -2.35
C GLN A 186 -22.48 1.02 -3.78
N GLU A 187 -21.23 1.35 -4.11
CA GLU A 187 -20.85 1.79 -5.44
C GLU A 187 -21.15 0.75 -6.53
N ASP A 188 -21.71 1.21 -7.64
CA ASP A 188 -22.03 0.39 -8.81
C ASP A 188 -20.79 0.07 -9.69
N ASP A 189 -20.92 -0.96 -10.53
CA ASP A 189 -19.82 -1.43 -11.39
C ASP A 189 -19.35 -0.37 -12.41
N GLU A 190 -20.22 0.54 -12.85
CA GLU A 190 -19.84 1.54 -13.86
C GLU A 190 -18.94 2.63 -13.25
N LYS A 191 -19.31 3.13 -12.07
CA LYS A 191 -18.50 4.09 -11.31
C LYS A 191 -17.18 3.48 -10.84
N LEU A 192 -17.22 2.24 -10.35
CA LEU A 192 -15.99 1.53 -9.98
C LEU A 192 -15.07 1.38 -11.20
N ARG A 193 -15.61 0.96 -12.34
CA ARG A 193 -14.85 0.84 -13.59
C ARG A 193 -14.23 2.16 -14.02
N GLU A 194 -14.99 3.25 -13.96
CA GLU A 194 -14.50 4.59 -14.26
C GLU A 194 -13.32 4.97 -13.35
N ARG A 195 -13.45 4.77 -12.04
CA ARG A 195 -12.36 5.02 -11.07
C ARG A 195 -11.13 4.16 -11.32
N ILE A 196 -11.29 2.87 -11.64
CA ILE A 196 -10.18 1.98 -11.99
C ILE A 196 -9.46 2.50 -13.25
N MET A 197 -10.22 2.94 -14.25
CA MET A 197 -9.65 3.51 -15.48
C MET A 197 -8.95 4.85 -15.25
N LEU A 198 -9.40 5.64 -14.28
CA LEU A 198 -8.78 6.91 -13.86
C LEU A 198 -7.63 6.71 -12.87
N ALA A 199 -7.52 5.56 -12.21
CA ALA A 199 -6.49 5.28 -11.19
C ALA A 199 -5.06 5.58 -11.65
N PRO A 200 -4.67 5.34 -12.91
CA PRO A 200 -3.35 5.74 -13.39
C PRO A 200 -3.03 7.23 -13.23
N GLU A 201 -4.03 8.11 -13.29
CA GLU A 201 -3.87 9.56 -13.09
C GLU A 201 -3.57 9.93 -11.61
N ALA A 202 -3.84 9.01 -10.67
CA ALA A 202 -3.56 9.21 -9.25
C ALA A 202 -2.14 8.79 -8.84
N PHE A 203 -1.37 8.12 -9.72
CA PHE A 203 0.05 7.89 -9.47
C PHE A 203 0.77 9.25 -9.47
N SER A 204 1.18 9.68 -8.29
CA SER A 204 1.68 11.04 -7.99
C SER A 204 2.55 11.68 -9.08
N THR A 205 2.02 12.72 -9.71
CA THR A 205 2.72 13.71 -10.56
C THR A 205 3.44 14.80 -9.76
N ALA A 206 3.35 14.77 -8.42
CA ALA A 206 3.88 15.77 -7.51
C ALA A 206 5.30 15.45 -6.96
N GLY A 207 6.06 14.58 -7.64
CA GLY A 207 7.48 14.37 -7.32
C GLY A 207 7.74 13.78 -5.93
N SER A 208 7.12 12.63 -5.63
CA SER A 208 7.38 11.96 -4.34
C SER A 208 8.85 11.55 -4.21
N ARG A 209 9.33 11.41 -2.96
CA ARG A 209 10.71 10.97 -2.66
C ARG A 209 11.08 9.69 -3.42
N LEU A 210 10.15 8.74 -3.50
CA LEU A 210 10.37 7.48 -4.20
C LEU A 210 10.33 7.61 -5.73
N ALA A 211 9.57 8.56 -6.28
CA ALA A 211 9.59 8.83 -7.72
C ALA A 211 10.96 9.38 -8.15
N TYR A 212 11.49 10.36 -7.41
CA TYR A 212 12.83 10.87 -7.65
C TYR A 212 13.92 9.81 -7.50
N ARG A 213 13.82 8.97 -6.45
CA ARG A 213 14.72 7.82 -6.27
C ARG A 213 14.68 6.87 -7.46
N TYR A 214 13.48 6.54 -7.97
CA TYR A 214 13.31 5.70 -9.16
C TYR A 214 13.97 6.30 -10.40
N HIS A 215 13.72 7.59 -10.67
CA HIS A 215 14.30 8.26 -11.82
C HIS A 215 15.83 8.34 -11.73
N ALA A 216 16.37 8.64 -10.55
CA ALA A 216 17.81 8.70 -10.33
C ALA A 216 18.48 7.32 -10.51
N LEU A 217 17.89 6.24 -9.96
CA LEU A 217 18.35 4.87 -10.21
C LEU A 217 18.29 4.46 -11.69
N SER A 218 17.36 5.04 -12.44
CA SER A 218 17.22 4.78 -13.88
C SER A 218 18.24 5.51 -14.75
N ALA A 219 19.02 6.45 -14.19
CA ALA A 219 20.00 7.22 -14.93
C ALA A 219 21.27 6.42 -15.27
N HIS A 220 21.65 5.45 -14.42
CA HIS A 220 22.84 4.64 -14.61
C HIS A 220 22.74 3.28 -13.90
N PRO A 221 23.12 2.15 -14.53
CA PRO A 221 22.93 0.81 -13.98
C PRO A 221 23.75 0.51 -12.72
N ASP A 222 24.89 1.18 -12.53
CA ASP A 222 25.78 0.96 -11.38
C ASP A 222 25.38 1.76 -10.13
N ILE A 223 24.31 2.57 -10.18
CA ILE A 223 23.78 3.25 -8.99
C ILE A 223 23.03 2.20 -8.14
N VAL A 224 23.48 2.01 -6.91
CA VAL A 224 22.92 1.02 -5.97
C VAL A 224 21.94 1.63 -4.97
N ASP A 225 22.10 2.91 -4.66
CA ASP A 225 21.21 3.64 -3.77
C ASP A 225 21.19 5.13 -4.12
N VAL A 226 20.15 5.84 -3.70
CA VAL A 226 20.03 7.28 -3.88
C VAL A 226 19.31 7.87 -2.68
N ALA A 227 19.95 8.82 -2.00
CA ALA A 227 19.27 9.65 -1.01
C ALA A 227 18.58 10.81 -1.72
N VAL A 228 17.37 11.12 -1.27
CA VAL A 228 16.56 12.19 -1.81
C VAL A 228 16.17 13.06 -0.64
N VAL A 229 16.63 14.30 -0.60
CA VAL A 229 16.45 15.25 0.50
C VAL A 229 15.70 16.48 0.00
N SER A 230 14.90 17.11 0.86
CA SER A 230 14.26 18.39 0.55
C SER A 230 14.44 19.34 1.72
N PRO A 231 15.56 20.10 1.76
CA PRO A 231 15.86 21.00 2.88
C PRO A 231 14.89 22.18 2.94
N THR A 232 14.39 22.63 1.78
CA THR A 232 13.33 23.65 1.69
C THR A 232 12.26 23.25 0.68
N PRO A 233 10.99 23.67 0.87
CA PRO A 233 9.92 23.36 -0.08
C PRO A 233 10.27 23.80 -1.50
N GLY A 234 10.07 22.89 -2.48
CA GLY A 234 10.40 23.13 -3.88
C GLY A 234 11.87 22.92 -4.25
N THR A 235 12.71 22.45 -3.33
CA THR A 235 14.08 21.99 -3.61
C THR A 235 14.20 20.49 -3.40
N VAL A 236 14.82 19.79 -4.34
CA VAL A 236 15.07 18.35 -4.29
C VAL A 236 16.56 18.12 -4.52
N GLU A 237 17.23 17.58 -3.52
CA GLU A 237 18.65 17.22 -3.58
C GLU A 237 18.78 15.70 -3.71
N LEU A 238 19.55 15.25 -4.69
CA LEU A 238 19.77 13.83 -4.98
C LEU A 238 21.24 13.49 -4.75
N TYR A 239 21.48 12.40 -4.02
CA TYR A 239 22.82 11.89 -3.72
C TYR A 239 22.92 10.43 -4.17
N PRO A 240 23.33 10.18 -5.42
CA PRO A 240 23.46 8.82 -5.93
C PRO A 240 24.73 8.15 -5.37
N LEU A 241 24.59 6.88 -4.97
CA LEU A 241 25.68 6.01 -4.52
C LEU A 241 25.92 4.93 -5.58
N MET A 242 27.18 4.75 -5.96
CA MET A 242 27.61 3.73 -6.93
C MET A 242 27.97 2.43 -6.22
N SER A 243 27.94 1.33 -6.97
CA SER A 243 28.37 0.01 -6.48
C SER A 243 29.82 -0.02 -5.98
N ASP A 244 30.67 0.87 -6.47
CA ASP A 244 32.08 1.04 -6.11
C ASP A 244 32.37 2.27 -5.23
N GLY A 245 31.33 3.01 -4.81
CA GLY A 245 31.44 4.15 -3.91
C GLY A 245 30.85 5.43 -4.49
N LEU A 246 31.65 6.50 -4.54
CA LEU A 246 31.17 7.83 -4.94
C LEU A 246 31.03 7.95 -6.46
N PRO A 247 29.98 8.63 -6.95
CA PRO A 247 29.77 8.88 -8.38
C PRO A 247 30.81 9.88 -8.93
N ASP A 248 31.11 9.76 -10.22
CA ASP A 248 31.86 10.78 -10.94
C ASP A 248 30.93 11.87 -11.51
N GLU A 249 31.54 12.91 -12.08
CA GLU A 249 30.80 14.05 -12.64
C GLU A 249 29.86 13.66 -13.78
N ALA A 250 30.22 12.62 -14.55
CA ALA A 250 29.40 12.16 -15.67
C ALA A 250 28.09 11.53 -15.17
N VAL A 251 28.16 10.72 -14.11
CA VAL A 251 26.97 10.15 -13.47
C VAL A 251 26.12 11.23 -12.83
N LEU A 252 26.72 12.18 -12.10
CA LEU A 252 26.00 13.30 -11.48
C LEU A 252 25.23 14.12 -12.55
N THR A 253 25.88 14.44 -13.66
CA THR A 253 25.26 15.14 -14.79
C THR A 253 24.12 14.34 -15.42
N ALA A 254 24.28 13.02 -15.57
CA ALA A 254 23.25 12.15 -16.14
C ALA A 254 21.99 12.09 -15.27
N VAL A 255 22.18 11.92 -13.95
CA VAL A 255 21.10 11.93 -12.96
C VAL A 255 20.40 13.30 -12.95
N GLU A 256 21.15 14.39 -12.92
CA GLU A 256 20.59 15.74 -12.91
C GLU A 256 19.79 16.01 -14.19
N SER A 257 20.33 15.65 -15.36
CA SER A 257 19.64 15.83 -16.63
C SER A 257 18.34 15.04 -16.72
N LEU A 258 18.31 13.81 -16.19
CA LEU A 258 17.11 12.96 -16.22
C LEU A 258 16.06 13.46 -15.23
N CYS A 259 16.46 13.69 -13.97
CA CYS A 259 15.56 14.11 -12.91
C CYS A 259 15.05 15.55 -13.08
N SER A 260 15.79 16.41 -13.78
CA SER A 260 15.39 17.79 -14.06
C SER A 260 14.55 17.96 -15.33
N ALA A 261 14.35 16.89 -16.11
CA ALA A 261 13.61 16.94 -17.36
C ALA A 261 12.15 17.36 -17.14
N GLU A 262 11.59 18.15 -18.07
CA GLU A 262 10.25 18.74 -17.95
C GLU A 262 9.13 17.71 -17.72
N LYS A 263 9.29 16.49 -18.23
CA LYS A 263 8.32 15.39 -18.06
C LYS A 263 8.54 14.55 -16.80
N VAL A 264 9.60 14.84 -16.04
CA VAL A 264 10.02 14.06 -14.86
C VAL A 264 9.82 14.85 -13.58
N ARG A 265 10.30 16.10 -13.52
CA ARG A 265 10.12 16.94 -12.33
C ARG A 265 8.74 17.63 -12.32
N PRO A 266 8.13 17.80 -11.13
CA PRO A 266 7.07 18.78 -10.95
C PRO A 266 7.54 20.19 -11.32
N LEU A 267 6.59 21.02 -11.76
CA LEU A 267 6.87 22.37 -12.26
C LEU A 267 7.59 23.26 -11.23
N THR A 268 7.23 23.11 -9.95
CA THR A 268 7.74 23.92 -8.83
C THR A 268 9.09 23.46 -8.28
N ASP A 269 9.57 22.29 -8.71
CA ASP A 269 10.73 21.66 -8.09
C ASP A 269 12.01 22.10 -8.80
N THR A 270 13.01 22.47 -8.00
CA THR A 270 14.40 22.69 -8.39
C THR A 270 15.21 21.49 -7.96
N VAL A 271 15.63 20.68 -8.93
CA VAL A 271 16.41 19.47 -8.68
C VAL A 271 17.89 19.82 -8.75
N THR A 272 18.65 19.33 -7.78
CA THR A 272 20.12 19.41 -7.75
C THR A 272 20.67 18.04 -7.39
N VAL A 273 21.86 17.73 -7.88
CA VAL A 273 22.51 16.42 -7.66
C VAL A 273 23.93 16.65 -7.17
N SER A 274 24.36 15.90 -6.17
CA SER A 274 25.70 16.01 -5.59
C SER A 274 26.20 14.65 -5.13
N ALA A 275 27.53 14.48 -5.05
CA ALA A 275 28.09 13.26 -4.48
C ALA A 275 27.72 13.15 -2.99
N PRO A 276 27.41 11.94 -2.48
CA PRO A 276 27.24 11.72 -1.04
C PRO A 276 28.44 12.21 -0.25
N GLU A 277 28.21 12.77 0.94
CA GLU A 277 29.32 13.13 1.83
C GLU A 277 29.93 11.86 2.44
N ARG A 278 31.25 11.72 2.33
CA ARG A 278 31.96 10.55 2.82
C ARG A 278 32.28 10.67 4.31
N VAL A 279 31.82 9.70 5.10
CA VAL A 279 32.14 9.57 6.52
C VAL A 279 33.15 8.44 6.71
N ASP A 280 34.41 8.81 6.90
CA ASP A 280 35.52 7.88 7.07
C ASP A 280 35.57 7.31 8.50
N TYR A 281 35.73 5.98 8.61
CA TYR A 281 35.99 5.31 9.89
C TYR A 281 36.98 4.15 9.72
N ALA A 282 37.55 3.67 10.83
CA ALA A 282 38.43 2.51 10.84
C ALA A 282 38.02 1.56 11.98
N ILE A 283 38.14 0.26 11.74
CA ILE A 283 37.89 -0.78 12.75
C ILE A 283 39.25 -1.26 13.27
N HIS A 284 39.54 -0.96 14.53
CA HIS A 284 40.73 -1.46 15.23
C HIS A 284 40.29 -2.24 16.46
N ALA A 285 40.51 -3.56 16.47
CA ALA A 285 40.04 -4.43 17.54
C ALA A 285 41.11 -5.42 18.00
N GLN A 286 41.06 -5.73 19.30
CA GLN A 286 41.87 -6.75 19.93
C GLN A 286 40.99 -7.92 20.34
N LEU A 287 41.39 -9.14 19.99
CA LEU A 287 40.67 -10.36 20.29
C LEU A 287 41.39 -11.16 21.37
N VAL A 288 40.63 -11.63 22.36
CA VAL A 288 41.03 -12.72 23.25
C VAL A 288 40.39 -13.99 22.72
N ILE A 289 41.17 -15.03 22.49
CA ILE A 289 40.71 -16.28 21.86
C ILE A 289 40.46 -17.34 22.93
N LYS A 290 39.45 -18.18 22.75
CA LYS A 290 39.18 -19.31 23.65
C LYS A 290 40.28 -20.36 23.54
N ARG A 291 40.67 -20.96 24.67
CA ARG A 291 41.70 -22.00 24.68
C ARG A 291 41.27 -23.21 23.85
N GLY A 292 42.21 -23.73 23.06
CA GLY A 292 41.99 -24.88 22.18
C GLY A 292 41.61 -24.51 20.74
N GLU A 293 41.26 -23.25 20.50
CA GLU A 293 41.01 -22.71 19.16
C GLU A 293 42.30 -22.22 18.50
N SER A 294 42.36 -22.24 17.16
CA SER A 294 43.50 -21.69 16.42
C SER A 294 43.37 -20.18 16.28
N SER A 295 44.39 -19.45 16.78
CA SER A 295 44.42 -17.98 16.68
C SER A 295 44.36 -17.47 15.25
N GLU A 296 44.94 -18.21 14.31
CA GLU A 296 44.96 -17.82 12.91
C GLU A 296 43.58 -17.98 12.27
N SER A 297 42.89 -19.11 12.54
CA SER A 297 41.56 -19.35 11.98
C SER A 297 40.49 -18.43 12.58
N VAL A 298 40.54 -18.19 13.90
CA VAL A 298 39.59 -17.29 14.58
C VAL A 298 39.79 -15.86 14.10
N LYS A 299 41.04 -15.40 13.97
CA LYS A 299 41.34 -14.07 13.41
C LYS A 299 40.83 -13.94 11.97
N ALA A 300 41.10 -14.92 11.11
CA ALA A 300 40.62 -14.88 9.72
C ALA A 300 39.07 -14.88 9.64
N ALA A 301 38.39 -15.61 10.52
CA ALA A 301 36.93 -15.60 10.61
C ALA A 301 36.40 -14.22 11.06
N ALA A 302 37.04 -13.59 12.06
CA ALA A 302 36.67 -12.26 12.52
C ALA A 302 36.92 -11.18 11.45
N GLU A 303 38.03 -11.25 10.71
CA GLU A 303 38.32 -10.38 9.56
C GLU A 303 37.26 -10.53 8.46
N THR A 304 36.84 -11.76 8.16
CA THR A 304 35.77 -12.03 7.20
C THR A 304 34.43 -11.44 7.66
N ALA A 305 34.08 -11.61 8.94
CA ALA A 305 32.86 -11.06 9.50
C ALA A 305 32.87 -9.53 9.53
N ALA A 306 34.01 -8.91 9.86
CA ALA A 306 34.21 -7.48 9.80
C ALA A 306 34.06 -6.95 8.37
N ALA A 307 34.68 -7.60 7.39
CA ALA A 307 34.58 -7.22 5.98
C ALA A 307 33.13 -7.30 5.48
N ALA A 308 32.39 -8.37 5.83
CA ALA A 308 30.97 -8.51 5.49
C ALA A 308 30.12 -7.42 6.15
N TRP A 309 30.41 -7.11 7.42
CA TRP A 309 29.73 -6.04 8.15
C TRP A 309 29.94 -4.68 7.48
N VAL A 310 31.19 -4.37 7.10
CA VAL A 310 31.57 -3.14 6.38
C VAL A 310 30.88 -3.06 5.03
N GLN A 311 30.93 -4.13 4.22
CA GLN A 311 30.26 -4.17 2.91
C GLN A 311 28.76 -3.90 3.02
N ALA A 312 28.09 -4.48 4.01
CA ALA A 312 26.66 -4.25 4.22
C ALA A 312 26.32 -2.79 4.57
N ARG A 313 27.24 -2.04 5.21
CA ARG A 313 27.04 -0.60 5.50
C ARG A 313 27.39 0.26 4.30
N ALA A 314 28.41 -0.13 3.54
CA ALA A 314 28.82 0.57 2.34
C ALA A 314 27.82 0.40 1.17
N ALA A 315 26.92 -0.59 1.22
CA ALA A 315 25.96 -0.88 0.15
C ALA A 315 24.79 0.12 0.05
N THR A 316 24.53 0.93 1.08
CA THR A 316 23.43 1.90 1.14
C THR A 316 23.85 3.15 1.90
N LEU A 317 23.16 4.27 1.69
CA LEU A 317 23.42 5.53 2.40
C LEU A 317 22.77 5.54 3.80
N GLY A 318 23.20 6.48 4.66
CA GLY A 318 22.56 6.72 5.96
C GLY A 318 22.64 5.56 6.96
N LYS A 319 23.69 4.73 6.87
CA LYS A 319 23.90 3.61 7.79
C LYS A 319 24.86 3.98 8.90
N ASP A 320 24.32 4.17 10.09
CA ASP A 320 25.08 4.42 11.31
C ASP A 320 26.16 3.35 11.59
N ILE A 321 27.28 3.81 12.14
CA ILE A 321 28.38 2.96 12.61
C ILE A 321 28.24 2.77 14.11
N VAL A 322 27.59 1.67 14.50
CA VAL A 322 27.23 1.40 15.90
C VAL A 322 28.20 0.42 16.55
N LEU A 323 28.81 0.82 17.67
CA LEU A 323 29.83 0.01 18.37
C LEU A 323 29.35 -1.40 18.72
N SER A 324 28.15 -1.53 19.27
CA SER A 324 27.59 -2.83 19.66
C SER A 324 27.41 -3.79 18.47
N GLN A 325 27.12 -3.26 17.28
CA GLN A 325 27.00 -4.07 16.07
C GLN A 325 28.37 -4.53 15.56
N ILE A 326 29.40 -3.70 15.69
CA ILE A 326 30.79 -4.07 15.36
C ILE A 326 31.27 -5.17 16.33
N LEU A 327 31.06 -4.98 17.64
CA LEU A 327 31.39 -5.97 18.67
C LEU A 327 30.67 -7.30 18.43
N ALA A 328 29.39 -7.25 18.04
CA ALA A 328 28.61 -8.43 17.69
C ALA A 328 29.16 -9.14 16.44
N ALA A 329 29.55 -8.38 15.41
CA ALA A 329 30.13 -8.94 14.19
C ALA A 329 31.50 -9.60 14.43
N LEU A 330 32.30 -9.02 15.33
CA LEU A 330 33.62 -9.54 15.69
C LEU A 330 33.58 -10.72 16.68
N SER A 331 32.49 -10.87 17.43
CA SER A 331 32.24 -11.98 18.37
C SER A 331 31.91 -13.30 17.65
N VAL A 332 32.78 -13.74 16.74
CA VAL A 332 32.65 -15.01 16.01
C VAL A 332 32.99 -16.21 16.90
N SER A 333 32.65 -17.42 16.44
CA SER A 333 32.98 -18.65 17.16
C SER A 333 34.48 -18.74 17.47
N GLY A 334 34.82 -19.06 18.71
CA GLY A 334 36.20 -19.14 19.20
C GLY A 334 36.76 -17.83 19.77
N VAL A 335 36.07 -16.70 19.63
CA VAL A 335 36.39 -15.46 20.36
C VAL A 335 35.83 -15.53 21.77
N TYR A 336 36.66 -15.16 22.75
CA TYR A 336 36.26 -14.98 24.14
C TYR A 336 35.78 -13.55 24.42
N ASP A 337 36.61 -12.57 24.07
CA ASP A 337 36.34 -11.16 24.31
C ASP A 337 36.84 -10.30 23.14
N VAL A 338 36.16 -9.19 22.89
CA VAL A 338 36.46 -8.22 21.84
C VAL A 338 36.66 -6.85 22.48
N SER A 339 37.88 -6.35 22.41
CA SER A 339 38.22 -4.98 22.83
C SER A 339 38.35 -4.08 21.60
N LEU A 340 37.32 -3.27 21.33
CA LEU A 340 37.30 -2.31 20.23
C LEU A 340 38.01 -1.00 20.63
N THR A 341 39.04 -0.62 19.87
CA THR A 341 39.83 0.60 20.10
C THR A 341 39.49 1.74 19.13
N SER A 342 38.97 1.41 17.95
CA SER A 342 38.37 2.36 17.00
C SER A 342 37.23 1.68 16.26
N PRO A 343 36.09 2.37 16.02
CA PRO A 343 35.78 3.71 16.51
C PRO A 343 35.53 3.74 18.04
N THR A 344 35.81 4.88 18.69
CA THR A 344 35.66 5.03 20.16
C THR A 344 34.23 5.38 20.59
N GLN A 345 33.39 5.79 19.64
CA GLN A 345 31.98 6.11 19.82
C GLN A 345 31.21 5.73 18.55
N SER A 346 29.91 5.48 18.69
CA SER A 346 29.06 5.27 17.51
C SER A 346 29.01 6.55 16.67
N LEU A 347 29.02 6.42 15.35
CA LEU A 347 28.91 7.53 14.41
C LEU A 347 27.52 7.50 13.78
N THR A 348 26.80 8.62 13.88
CA THR A 348 25.55 8.83 13.14
C THR A 348 25.89 9.25 11.72
N VAL A 349 25.27 8.62 10.74
CA VAL A 349 25.48 8.86 9.31
C VAL A 349 24.15 9.37 8.74
N GLU A 350 24.14 10.61 8.27
CA GLU A 350 22.93 11.23 7.72
C GLU A 350 22.47 10.56 6.42
N GLU A 351 21.21 10.80 6.01
CA GLU A 351 20.63 10.08 4.86
C GLU A 351 21.42 10.28 3.55
N HIS A 352 22.09 11.42 3.39
CA HIS A 352 22.91 11.76 2.23
C HIS A 352 24.40 11.42 2.39
N GLN A 353 24.78 10.80 3.51
CA GLN A 353 26.16 10.43 3.82
C GLN A 353 26.43 8.95 3.53
N TRP A 354 27.66 8.66 3.10
CA TRP A 354 28.15 7.32 2.84
C TRP A 354 29.27 6.93 3.81
N ALA A 355 29.08 5.81 4.51
CA ALA A 355 30.07 5.32 5.47
C ALA A 355 31.18 4.55 4.75
N HIS A 356 32.41 5.08 4.80
CA HIS A 356 33.57 4.51 4.14
C HIS A 356 34.59 3.99 5.15
N CYS A 357 34.85 2.68 5.11
CA CYS A 357 35.85 2.06 5.98
C CYS A 357 37.25 2.23 5.36
N THR A 358 38.11 2.95 6.06
CA THR A 358 39.51 3.22 5.65
C THR A 358 40.46 2.07 5.94
N GLY A 359 40.07 1.15 6.84
CA GLY A 359 40.87 -0.02 7.18
C GLY A 359 40.26 -0.84 8.31
N ILE A 360 40.59 -2.13 8.30
CA ILE A 360 40.27 -3.10 9.35
C ILE A 360 41.61 -3.65 9.86
N ASP A 361 41.90 -3.46 11.14
CA ASP A 361 43.06 -4.05 11.81
C ASP A 361 42.60 -4.82 13.04
N ILE A 362 42.83 -6.14 13.02
CA ILE A 362 42.40 -7.05 14.06
C ILE A 362 43.63 -7.82 14.55
N VAL A 363 43.90 -7.73 15.85
CA VAL A 363 45.05 -8.39 16.48
C VAL A 363 44.61 -9.34 17.58
N ALA A 364 45.22 -10.53 17.61
CA ALA A 364 45.04 -11.48 18.71
C ALA A 364 46.01 -11.12 19.84
N THR A 365 45.50 -10.90 21.06
CA THR A 365 46.30 -10.40 22.19
C THR A 365 46.43 -11.37 23.36
N GLY A 366 45.63 -12.44 23.40
CA GLY A 366 45.70 -13.44 24.46
C GLY A 366 44.76 -14.64 24.26
N VAL A 367 44.83 -15.58 25.21
CA VAL A 367 43.99 -16.79 25.27
C VAL A 367 43.35 -16.90 26.65
N SER A 368 42.04 -17.18 26.73
CA SER A 368 41.28 -17.39 27.99
C SER A 368 40.70 -18.81 28.08
N ASP A 369 40.54 -19.33 29.30
CA ASP A 369 40.10 -20.72 29.58
C ASP A 369 38.58 -20.93 29.60
N GLU A 370 37.80 -19.87 29.70
CA GLU A 370 36.35 -19.82 29.50
C GLU A 370 36.01 -18.46 28.96
#